data_AF-A0AAV5JY08-F1
#
_entry.id   AF-A0AAV5JY08-F1
#
_cell.length_a   1.000
_cell.length_b   1.000
_cell.length_c   1.000
_cell.angle_alpha   90.00
_cell.angle_beta   90.00
_cell.angle_gamma   90.00
#
_symmetry.space_group_name_H-M   'P 1'
#
loop_
_entity.id
_entity.type
_entity.pdbx_description
1 polymer ?
#
loop_
_entity_poly.entity_id
_entity_poly.type
_entity_poly.pdbx_seq_one_letter_code
_entity_poly.pdbx_strand_id
1 'polypeptide(L)'
;MIPDPRDPTGRPMFKGCLDWVLNNQREDGFWGECDGHGMPTIESPLATLACVVALKKWNVGTREVQGGLAFVNENIEKLLGDHFPRWFAIVFPGMIDLAHEVGLQIAFPKQLGLSMNIFGERQGIREREELVGEQFPPLLSYLEVLTPTDDKLIEESITKDLSLDGSLFQSPAATAGAFMATGKRECLAYLQSLVQRCPNGGQQNFL
;
A
#
# COMPACT_ATOMS: atom_id res chain seq x y z
N MET A 1 4.34 -2.47 6.98
CA MET A 1 5.16 -3.45 6.22
C MET A 1 6.66 -3.46 6.58
N ILE A 2 7.14 -2.59 7.48
CA ILE A 2 8.58 -2.44 7.78
C ILE A 2 9.04 -3.47 8.83
N PRO A 3 10.02 -4.34 8.54
CA PRO A 3 10.63 -5.23 9.53
C PRO A 3 11.53 -4.45 10.50
N ASP A 4 11.64 -4.90 11.76
CA ASP A 4 12.65 -4.34 12.69
C ASP A 4 14.05 -4.83 12.28
N PRO A 5 14.96 -3.94 11.84
CA PRO A 5 16.29 -4.34 11.37
C PRO A 5 17.16 -4.92 12.48
N ARG A 6 16.76 -4.76 13.75
CA ARG A 6 17.49 -5.29 14.92
C ARG A 6 16.99 -6.66 15.34
N ASP A 7 15.90 -7.15 14.75
CA ASP A 7 15.31 -8.43 15.12
C ASP A 7 15.46 -9.46 14.00
N PRO A 8 16.33 -10.46 14.17
CA PRO A 8 16.52 -11.52 13.17
C PRO A 8 15.28 -12.40 13.00
N THR A 9 14.29 -12.38 13.91
CA THR A 9 13.04 -13.13 13.75
C THR A 9 12.02 -12.42 12.84
N GLY A 10 12.32 -11.21 12.36
CA GLY A 10 11.51 -10.52 11.36
C GLY A 10 10.24 -9.84 11.90
N ARG A 11 10.21 -9.47 13.19
CA ARG A 11 9.05 -8.77 13.79
C ARG A 11 8.76 -7.42 13.11
N PRO A 12 7.54 -6.87 13.22
CA PRO A 12 7.24 -5.55 12.67
C PRO A 12 7.94 -4.46 13.50
N MET A 13 8.53 -3.47 12.84
CA MET A 13 9.13 -2.31 13.51
C MET A 13 8.08 -1.54 14.33
N PHE A 14 6.87 -1.40 13.78
CA PHE A 14 5.75 -0.69 14.41
C PHE A 14 4.65 -1.67 14.80
N LYS A 15 4.89 -2.45 15.86
CA LYS A 15 3.93 -3.47 16.33
C LYS A 15 2.53 -2.89 16.60
N GLY A 16 2.46 -1.70 17.20
CA GLY A 16 1.18 -1.04 17.49
C GLY A 16 0.31 -0.80 16.25
N CYS A 17 0.91 -0.52 15.09
CA CYS A 17 0.18 -0.38 13.83
C CYS A 17 -0.39 -1.73 13.35
N LEU A 18 0.38 -2.82 13.49
CA LEU A 18 -0.11 -4.16 13.13
C LEU A 18 -1.25 -4.60 14.07
N ASP A 19 -1.10 -4.35 15.37
CA ASP A 19 -2.15 -4.63 16.36
C ASP A 19 -3.41 -3.80 16.05
N TRP A 20 -3.27 -2.56 15.61
CA TRP A 20 -4.41 -1.76 15.16
C TRP A 20 -5.10 -2.40 13.96
N VAL A 21 -4.36 -2.79 12.92
CA VAL A 21 -4.94 -3.47 11.75
C VAL A 21 -5.73 -4.70 12.17
N LEU A 22 -5.14 -5.55 13.02
CA LEU A 22 -5.77 -6.79 13.51
C LEU A 22 -7.11 -6.53 14.23
N ASN A 23 -7.23 -5.43 14.96
CA ASN A 23 -8.38 -5.15 15.81
C ASN A 23 -9.41 -4.16 15.21
N ASN A 24 -9.18 -3.66 13.99
CA ASN A 24 -10.01 -2.62 13.38
C ASN A 24 -10.58 -3.01 12.00
N GLN A 25 -10.69 -4.32 11.73
CA GLN A 25 -11.50 -4.78 10.59
C GLN A 25 -12.98 -4.47 10.87
N ARG A 26 -13.68 -3.95 9.87
CA ARG A 26 -15.14 -3.75 9.95
C ARG A 26 -15.88 -5.09 9.89
N GLU A 27 -17.13 -5.09 10.32
CA GLU A 27 -17.98 -6.29 10.34
C GLU A 27 -18.12 -6.95 8.96
N ASP A 28 -18.19 -6.12 7.91
CA ASP A 28 -18.26 -6.57 6.50
C ASP A 28 -16.89 -6.98 5.91
N GLY A 29 -15.85 -7.07 6.74
CA GLY A 29 -14.55 -7.61 6.37
C GLY A 29 -13.56 -6.61 5.75
N PHE A 30 -13.90 -5.34 5.60
CA PHE A 30 -13.02 -4.34 5.00
C PHE A 30 -12.32 -3.42 6.00
N TRP A 31 -11.25 -2.78 5.53
CA TRP A 31 -10.63 -1.61 6.15
C TRP A 31 -10.77 -0.40 5.24
N GLY A 32 -10.71 0.78 5.83
CA GLY A 32 -10.78 2.06 5.13
C GLY A 32 -11.98 2.91 5.54
N GLU A 33 -12.07 4.06 4.89
CA GLU A 33 -13.15 5.02 5.08
C GLU A 33 -14.47 4.51 4.51
N CYS A 34 -15.56 5.00 5.09
CA CYS A 34 -16.91 4.79 4.58
C CYS A 34 -17.48 6.10 4.08
N ASP A 35 -18.47 5.99 3.20
CA ASP A 35 -19.33 7.13 2.90
C ASP A 35 -20.25 7.49 4.09
N GLY A 36 -21.08 8.51 3.91
CA GLY A 36 -22.03 8.96 4.93
C GLY A 36 -23.09 7.93 5.33
N HIS A 37 -23.19 6.80 4.62
CA HIS A 37 -24.10 5.70 4.90
C HIS A 37 -23.38 4.49 5.51
N GLY A 38 -22.08 4.57 5.77
CA GLY A 38 -21.29 3.45 6.28
C GLY A 38 -20.89 2.45 5.20
N MET A 39 -21.09 2.77 3.92
CA MET A 39 -20.76 1.88 2.81
C MET A 39 -19.29 2.03 2.39
N PRO A 40 -18.67 0.95 1.88
CA PRO A 40 -17.30 1.01 1.38
C PRO A 40 -17.17 1.96 0.18
N THR A 41 -16.02 2.62 0.10
CA THR A 41 -15.64 3.51 -1.00
C THR A 41 -14.72 2.81 -2.00
N ILE A 42 -14.38 3.49 -3.11
CA ILE A 42 -13.40 3.02 -4.10
C ILE A 42 -12.00 2.74 -3.51
N GLU A 43 -11.68 3.31 -2.35
CA GLU A 43 -10.42 3.11 -1.63
C GLU A 43 -10.43 1.86 -0.75
N SER A 44 -11.62 1.41 -0.32
CA SER A 44 -11.79 0.29 0.61
C SER A 44 -11.14 -1.01 0.12
N PRO A 45 -11.21 -1.41 -1.17
CA PRO A 45 -10.51 -2.59 -1.66
C PRO A 45 -8.98 -2.51 -1.48
N LEU A 46 -8.37 -1.34 -1.71
CA LEU A 46 -6.92 -1.17 -1.53
C LEU A 46 -6.51 -1.16 -0.07
N ALA A 47 -7.22 -0.39 0.75
CA ALA A 47 -6.96 -0.36 2.20
C ALA A 47 -7.09 -1.78 2.79
N THR A 48 -8.08 -2.54 2.34
CA THR A 48 -8.28 -3.93 2.74
C THR A 48 -7.14 -4.83 2.28
N LEU A 49 -6.72 -4.75 1.01
CA LEU A 49 -5.58 -5.53 0.52
C LEU A 49 -4.29 -5.19 1.27
N ALA A 50 -4.00 -3.91 1.52
CA ALA A 50 -2.84 -3.49 2.31
C ALA A 50 -2.84 -4.12 3.71
N CYS A 51 -3.99 -4.13 4.38
CA CYS A 51 -4.18 -4.76 5.69
C CYS A 51 -3.99 -6.29 5.62
N VAL A 52 -4.61 -6.94 4.64
CA VAL A 52 -4.48 -8.39 4.40
C VAL A 52 -3.03 -8.79 4.16
N VAL A 53 -2.32 -8.06 3.29
CA VAL A 53 -0.90 -8.31 2.98
C VAL A 53 -0.04 -8.12 4.23
N ALA A 54 -0.31 -7.07 5.03
CA ALA A 54 0.37 -6.87 6.29
C ALA A 54 0.12 -8.04 7.25
N LEU A 55 -1.13 -8.37 7.57
CA LEU A 55 -1.46 -9.48 8.48
C LEU A 55 -0.82 -10.80 8.03
N LYS A 56 -0.86 -11.08 6.73
CA LYS A 56 -0.22 -12.26 6.15
C LYS A 56 1.30 -12.27 6.34
N LYS A 57 2.00 -11.15 6.09
CA LYS A 57 3.46 -11.06 6.20
C LYS A 57 3.97 -11.43 7.59
N TRP A 58 3.22 -11.10 8.64
CA TRP A 58 3.55 -11.48 10.03
C TRP A 58 2.78 -12.72 10.53
N ASN A 59 2.07 -13.40 9.63
CA ASN A 59 1.30 -14.61 9.89
C ASN A 59 0.35 -14.50 11.11
N VAL A 60 -0.37 -13.39 11.18
CA VAL A 60 -1.39 -13.10 12.21
C VAL A 60 -2.75 -12.89 11.57
N GLY A 61 -3.82 -12.99 12.36
CA GLY A 61 -5.17 -12.60 11.92
C GLY A 61 -5.72 -13.43 10.77
N THR A 62 -5.65 -14.76 10.84
CA THR A 62 -6.12 -15.65 9.75
C THR A 62 -7.59 -15.41 9.39
N ARG A 63 -8.44 -15.14 10.38
CA ARG A 63 -9.86 -14.84 10.15
C ARG A 63 -10.02 -13.51 9.41
N GLU A 64 -9.26 -12.51 9.83
CA GLU A 64 -9.30 -11.17 9.29
C GLU A 64 -8.78 -11.16 7.85
N VAL A 65 -7.72 -11.92 7.56
CA VAL A 65 -7.21 -12.16 6.20
C VAL A 65 -8.30 -12.78 5.30
N GLN A 66 -9.01 -13.81 5.77
CA GLN A 66 -10.07 -14.44 5.00
C GLN A 66 -11.24 -13.49 4.74
N GLY A 67 -11.68 -12.74 5.75
CA GLY A 67 -12.74 -11.74 5.63
C GLY A 67 -12.39 -10.64 4.63
N GLY A 68 -11.15 -10.14 4.66
CA GLY A 68 -10.68 -9.10 3.74
C GLY A 68 -10.63 -9.58 2.29
N LEU A 69 -10.14 -10.80 2.05
CA LEU A 69 -10.12 -11.38 0.70
C LEU A 69 -11.54 -11.62 0.16
N ALA A 70 -12.46 -12.09 1.01
CA ALA A 70 -13.86 -12.25 0.64
C ALA A 70 -14.48 -10.91 0.23
N PHE A 71 -14.28 -9.87 1.06
CA PHE A 71 -14.75 -8.52 0.75
C PHE A 71 -14.23 -8.00 -0.60
N VAL A 72 -12.92 -8.07 -0.84
CA VAL A 72 -12.31 -7.54 -2.08
C VAL A 72 -12.89 -8.28 -3.29
N ASN A 73 -12.96 -9.61 -3.23
CA ASN A 73 -13.51 -10.45 -4.30
C ASN A 73 -15.01 -10.23 -4.54
N GLU A 74 -15.77 -9.70 -3.58
CA GLU A 74 -17.20 -9.44 -3.75
C GLU A 74 -17.53 -8.02 -4.21
N ASN A 75 -16.63 -7.07 -3.98
CA ASN A 75 -16.93 -5.64 -4.09
C ASN A 75 -16.07 -4.88 -5.09
N ILE A 76 -14.89 -5.37 -5.46
CA ILE A 76 -13.94 -4.59 -6.26
C ILE A 76 -14.51 -4.11 -7.60
N GLU A 77 -15.18 -4.97 -8.36
CA GLU A 77 -15.82 -4.58 -9.63
C GLU A 77 -16.97 -3.59 -9.44
N LYS A 78 -17.78 -3.79 -8.39
CA LYS A 78 -18.93 -2.91 -8.10
C LYS A 78 -18.47 -1.48 -7.77
N LEU A 79 -17.32 -1.36 -7.10
CA LEU A 79 -16.79 -0.08 -6.63
C LEU A 79 -15.96 0.66 -7.69
N LEU A 80 -15.33 -0.05 -8.63
CA LEU A 80 -14.48 0.56 -9.66
C LEU A 80 -15.25 0.89 -10.95
N GLY A 81 -16.33 0.18 -11.26
CA GLY A 81 -17.03 0.33 -12.53
C GLY A 81 -16.10 0.12 -13.74
N ASP A 82 -16.37 0.82 -14.84
CA ASP A 82 -15.62 0.69 -16.11
C ASP A 82 -14.38 1.61 -16.17
N HIS A 83 -14.23 2.54 -15.23
CA HIS A 83 -13.16 3.54 -15.22
C HIS A 83 -12.57 3.69 -13.83
N PHE A 84 -11.28 3.41 -13.69
CA PHE A 84 -10.55 3.53 -12.43
C PHE A 84 -9.49 4.64 -12.48
N PRO A 85 -9.20 5.30 -11.33
CA PRO A 85 -8.16 6.32 -11.25
C PRO A 85 -6.76 5.77 -11.54
N ARG A 86 -5.85 6.65 -11.98
CA ARG A 86 -4.43 6.32 -12.19
C ARG A 86 -3.78 5.65 -10.97
N TRP A 87 -3.99 6.19 -9.77
CA TRP A 87 -3.41 5.62 -8.55
C TRP A 87 -3.87 4.18 -8.34
N PHE A 88 -5.13 3.86 -8.65
CA PHE A 88 -5.66 2.51 -8.52
C PHE A 88 -4.98 1.57 -9.51
N ALA A 89 -4.79 2.02 -10.76
CA ALA A 89 -4.08 1.27 -11.79
C ALA A 89 -2.64 0.93 -11.39
N ILE A 90 -1.99 1.77 -10.59
CA ILE A 90 -0.62 1.56 -10.13
C ILE A 90 -0.59 0.68 -8.88
N VAL A 91 -1.40 1.04 -7.87
CA VAL A 91 -1.32 0.46 -6.53
C VAL A 91 -1.96 -0.91 -6.44
N PHE A 92 -3.09 -1.14 -7.13
CA PHE A 92 -3.76 -2.43 -7.06
C PHE A 92 -2.86 -3.58 -7.53
N PRO A 93 -2.30 -3.57 -8.76
CA PRO A 93 -1.40 -4.63 -9.18
C PRO A 93 -0.17 -4.76 -8.29
N GLY A 94 0.39 -3.64 -7.83
CA GLY A 94 1.56 -3.67 -6.96
C GLY A 94 1.28 -4.30 -5.60
N MET A 95 0.06 -4.13 -5.07
CA MET A 95 -0.38 -4.83 -3.86
C MET A 95 -0.55 -6.33 -4.09
N ILE A 96 -0.96 -6.75 -5.30
CA ILE A 96 -1.00 -8.16 -5.68
C ILE A 96 0.41 -8.74 -5.77
N ASP A 97 1.37 -8.00 -6.33
CA ASP A 97 2.79 -8.41 -6.34
C ASP A 97 3.30 -8.61 -4.90
N LEU A 98 3.07 -7.63 -4.01
CA LEU A 98 3.43 -7.74 -2.59
C LEU A 98 2.74 -8.92 -1.89
N ALA A 99 1.47 -9.20 -2.24
CA ALA A 99 0.74 -10.35 -1.71
C ALA A 99 1.46 -11.66 -2.08
N HIS A 100 1.87 -11.79 -3.34
CA HIS A 100 2.62 -12.97 -3.81
C HIS A 100 3.97 -13.09 -3.10
N GLU A 101 4.70 -11.99 -2.92
CA GLU A 101 5.98 -11.97 -2.19
C GLU A 101 5.86 -12.49 -0.76
N VAL A 102 4.73 -12.22 -0.09
CA VAL A 102 4.46 -12.70 1.29
C VAL A 102 3.77 -14.08 1.31
N GLY A 103 3.72 -14.77 0.17
CA GLY A 103 3.15 -16.11 0.05
C GLY A 103 1.62 -16.15 0.11
N LEU A 104 0.95 -15.05 -0.25
CA LEU A 104 -0.49 -14.99 -0.44
C LEU A 104 -0.84 -15.08 -1.92
N GLN A 105 -1.35 -16.23 -2.34
CA GLN A 105 -1.87 -16.38 -3.69
C GLN A 105 -3.26 -15.78 -3.76
N ILE A 106 -3.40 -14.69 -4.52
CA ILE A 106 -4.68 -14.02 -4.72
C ILE A 106 -5.14 -14.31 -6.14
N ALA A 107 -6.30 -14.96 -6.26
CA ALA A 107 -6.99 -15.12 -7.52
C ALA A 107 -8.33 -14.39 -7.42
N PHE A 108 -8.69 -13.67 -8.48
CA PHE A 108 -10.01 -13.04 -8.63
C PHE A 108 -10.72 -13.63 -9.86
N PRO A 109 -11.18 -14.89 -9.82
CA PRO A 109 -11.74 -15.55 -10.99
C PRO A 109 -13.00 -14.85 -11.52
N LYS A 110 -13.77 -14.22 -10.63
CA LYS A 110 -14.96 -13.46 -11.00
C LYS A 110 -14.61 -12.14 -11.69
N GLN A 111 -13.39 -11.63 -11.52
CA GLN A 111 -12.95 -10.31 -11.97
C GLN A 111 -11.82 -10.34 -12.98
N LEU A 112 -11.71 -11.43 -13.74
CA LEU A 112 -10.59 -11.63 -14.66
C LEU A 112 -10.48 -10.51 -15.71
N GLY A 113 -11.63 -10.02 -16.22
CA GLY A 113 -11.67 -8.93 -17.20
C GLY A 113 -11.15 -7.61 -16.64
N LEU A 114 -11.66 -7.19 -15.47
CA LEU A 114 -11.16 -6.00 -14.77
C LEU A 114 -9.66 -6.14 -14.45
N SER A 115 -9.23 -7.32 -13.99
CA SER A 115 -7.83 -7.54 -13.66
C SER A 115 -6.92 -7.31 -14.87
N MET A 116 -7.20 -7.95 -16.01
CA MET A 116 -6.38 -7.79 -17.22
C MET A 116 -6.30 -6.33 -17.67
N ASN A 117 -7.40 -5.58 -17.58
CA ASN A 117 -7.41 -4.15 -17.91
C ASN A 117 -6.51 -3.35 -16.98
N ILE A 118 -6.59 -3.56 -15.66
CA ILE A 118 -5.78 -2.82 -14.68
C ILE A 118 -4.28 -3.13 -14.85
N PHE A 119 -3.91 -4.42 -15.02
CA PHE A 119 -2.51 -4.80 -15.23
C PHE A 119 -1.94 -4.22 -16.53
N GLY A 120 -2.73 -4.19 -17.62
CA GLY A 120 -2.36 -3.56 -18.88
C GLY A 120 -2.16 -2.04 -18.74
N GLU A 121 -3.07 -1.35 -18.04
CA GLU A 121 -2.96 0.08 -17.76
C GLU A 121 -1.70 0.42 -16.94
N ARG A 122 -1.35 -0.37 -15.92
CA ARG A 122 -0.10 -0.18 -15.15
C ARG A 122 1.14 -0.24 -16.04
N GLN A 123 1.17 -1.20 -16.96
CA GLN A 123 2.30 -1.36 -17.88
C GLN A 123 2.40 -0.15 -18.82
N GLY A 124 1.29 0.27 -19.42
CA GLY A 124 1.27 1.46 -20.27
C GLY A 124 1.63 2.75 -19.53
N ILE A 125 1.29 2.85 -18.24
CA ILE A 125 1.71 3.97 -17.38
C ILE A 125 3.24 4.02 -17.23
N ARG A 126 3.87 2.88 -16.92
CA ARG A 126 5.33 2.78 -16.75
C ARG A 126 6.07 3.17 -18.04
N GLU A 127 5.65 2.59 -19.16
CA GLU A 127 6.25 2.87 -20.48
C GLU A 127 6.15 4.36 -20.86
N ARG A 128 5.01 5.01 -20.57
CA ARG A 128 4.86 6.45 -20.85
C ARG A 128 5.76 7.32 -19.97
N GLU A 129 5.93 6.97 -18.70
CA GLU A 129 6.81 7.75 -17.82
C GLU A 129 8.28 7.61 -18.17
N GLU A 130 8.72 6.41 -18.60
CA GLU A 130 10.08 6.19 -19.14
C GLU A 130 10.36 7.05 -20.37
N LEU A 131 9.33 7.33 -21.19
CA LEU A 131 9.46 8.04 -22.46
C LEU A 131 9.29 9.56 -22.36
N VAL A 132 8.40 10.06 -21.49
CA VAL A 132 7.90 11.45 -21.59
C VAL A 132 8.52 12.42 -20.58
N GLY A 133 9.00 11.95 -19.42
CA GLY A 133 9.57 12.82 -18.39
C GLY A 133 8.57 13.80 -17.74
N GLU A 134 8.55 13.82 -16.41
CA GLU A 134 7.96 14.85 -15.51
C GLU A 134 6.48 15.31 -15.72
N GLN A 135 5.66 14.67 -16.55
CA GLN A 135 4.29 15.13 -16.81
C GLN A 135 3.20 14.58 -15.85
N PHE A 136 3.53 13.63 -14.98
CA PHE A 136 2.61 12.97 -14.04
C PHE A 136 3.17 13.02 -12.61
N PRO A 137 2.34 12.85 -11.55
CA PRO A 137 2.88 12.61 -10.21
C PRO A 137 3.88 11.47 -10.31
N PRO A 138 5.13 11.67 -9.85
CA PRO A 138 6.20 10.72 -10.13
C PRO A 138 5.77 9.35 -9.60
N LEU A 139 6.07 8.28 -10.35
CA LEU A 139 5.88 6.89 -9.88
C LEU A 139 6.42 6.67 -8.46
N LEU A 140 7.43 7.45 -8.07
CA LEU A 140 7.99 7.53 -6.73
C LEU A 140 6.94 7.81 -5.62
N SER A 141 5.79 8.38 -5.95
CA SER A 141 4.66 8.60 -5.02
C SER A 141 4.00 7.29 -4.58
N TYR A 142 4.23 6.20 -5.30
CA TYR A 142 3.70 4.85 -5.04
C TYR A 142 4.81 3.87 -4.68
N LEU A 143 5.90 4.36 -4.10
CA LEU A 143 7.11 3.57 -3.82
C LEU A 143 6.85 2.38 -2.88
N GLU A 144 5.78 2.40 -2.09
CA GLU A 144 5.37 1.28 -1.24
C GLU A 144 5.05 -0.01 -2.00
N VAL A 145 4.70 0.09 -3.28
CA VAL A 145 4.27 -1.03 -4.14
C VAL A 145 5.11 -1.15 -5.42
N LEU A 146 6.21 -0.40 -5.50
CA LEU A 146 7.17 -0.50 -6.59
C LEU A 146 8.42 -1.20 -6.07
N THR A 147 8.75 -2.34 -6.68
CA THR A 147 10.06 -2.98 -6.53
C THR A 147 11.06 -2.23 -7.40
N PRO A 148 12.02 -1.50 -6.81
CA PRO A 148 13.01 -0.76 -7.58
C PRO A 148 13.97 -1.72 -8.29
N THR A 149 14.40 -1.40 -9.51
CA THR A 149 15.33 -2.23 -10.30
C THR A 149 16.78 -1.71 -10.29
N ASP A 150 17.01 -0.45 -9.92
CA ASP A 150 18.34 0.18 -9.81
C ASP A 150 18.47 0.98 -8.51
N ASP A 151 19.08 0.36 -7.49
CA ASP A 151 19.20 0.92 -6.15
C ASP A 151 19.80 2.34 -6.11
N LYS A 152 20.75 2.65 -7.00
CA LYS A 152 21.46 3.93 -6.96
C LYS A 152 20.62 5.07 -7.52
N LEU A 153 19.98 4.85 -8.67
CA LEU A 153 19.09 5.86 -9.26
C LEU A 153 17.90 6.17 -8.36
N ILE A 154 17.35 5.14 -7.72
CA ILE A 154 16.26 5.29 -6.76
C ILE A 154 16.69 6.06 -5.52
N GLU A 155 17.89 5.82 -4.97
CA GLU A 155 18.37 6.62 -3.84
C GLU A 155 18.53 8.11 -4.19
N GLU A 156 19.08 8.42 -5.37
CA GLU A 156 19.25 9.80 -5.86
C GLU A 156 17.89 10.50 -6.05
N SER A 157 16.93 9.82 -6.68
CA SER A 157 15.56 10.34 -6.85
C SER A 157 14.85 10.57 -5.51
N ILE A 158 14.91 9.60 -4.59
CA ILE A 158 14.33 9.75 -3.24
C ILE A 158 14.95 10.95 -2.53
N THR A 159 16.28 11.08 -2.56
CA THR A 159 16.98 12.18 -1.88
C THR A 159 16.55 13.55 -2.40
N LYS A 160 16.29 13.67 -3.70
CA LYS A 160 15.84 14.91 -4.34
C LYS A 160 14.43 15.33 -3.90
N ASP A 161 13.53 14.35 -3.68
CA ASP A 161 12.11 14.60 -3.43
C ASP A 161 11.72 14.54 -1.94
N LEU A 162 12.66 14.27 -1.03
CA LEU A 162 12.40 14.30 0.41
C LEU A 162 12.10 15.72 0.90
N SER A 163 11.01 15.84 1.67
CA SER A 163 10.64 17.05 2.38
C SER A 163 11.55 17.29 3.59
N LEU A 164 11.53 18.52 4.12
CA LEU A 164 12.32 18.92 5.29
C LEU A 164 12.02 18.08 6.54
N ASP A 165 10.81 17.54 6.66
CA ASP A 165 10.39 16.68 7.76
C ASP A 165 10.78 15.20 7.57
N GLY A 166 11.42 14.86 6.44
CA GLY A 166 11.81 13.50 6.08
C GLY A 166 10.72 12.70 5.38
N SER A 167 9.58 13.29 5.06
CA SER A 167 8.54 12.60 4.27
C SER A 167 8.83 12.62 2.78
N LEU A 168 8.41 11.57 2.09
CA LEU A 168 8.32 11.53 0.64
C LEU A 168 6.87 11.85 0.24
N PHE A 169 6.67 12.99 -0.43
CA PHE A 169 5.36 13.53 -0.84
C PHE A 169 4.30 13.64 0.28
N GLN A 170 4.73 13.81 1.54
CA GLN A 170 3.82 13.80 2.71
C GLN A 170 3.01 12.49 2.84
N SER A 171 3.42 11.42 2.16
CA SER A 171 2.75 10.11 2.19
C SER A 171 3.51 9.16 3.13
N PRO A 172 2.89 8.68 4.21
CA PRO A 172 3.48 7.66 5.09
C PRO A 172 3.79 6.36 4.34
N ALA A 173 2.97 5.99 3.35
CA ALA A 173 3.18 4.81 2.52
C ALA A 173 4.45 4.95 1.67
N ALA A 174 4.54 6.01 0.87
CA ALA A 174 5.71 6.28 0.04
C ALA A 174 6.98 6.44 0.89
N THR A 175 6.87 7.12 2.04
CA THR A 175 7.99 7.28 2.98
C THR A 175 8.44 5.95 3.59
N ALA A 176 7.52 5.03 3.88
CA ALA A 176 7.85 3.67 4.30
C ALA A 176 8.56 2.88 3.21
N GLY A 177 8.11 3.00 1.95
CA GLY A 177 8.81 2.45 0.78
C GLY A 177 10.24 3.00 0.66
N ALA A 178 10.39 4.32 0.76
CA ALA A 178 11.69 5.00 0.72
C ALA A 178 12.64 4.53 1.81
N PHE A 179 12.13 4.39 3.04
CA PHE A 179 12.91 3.85 4.16
C PHE A 179 13.35 2.40 3.90
N MET A 180 12.45 1.54 3.40
CA MET A 180 12.78 0.15 3.11
C MET A 180 13.80 0.01 1.98
N ALA A 181 13.77 0.91 0.98
CA ALA A 181 14.70 0.91 -0.13
C ALA A 181 16.09 1.45 0.24
N THR A 182 16.18 2.46 1.11
CA THR A 182 17.42 3.24 1.31
C THR A 182 17.98 3.23 2.74
N GLY A 183 17.16 2.89 3.73
CA GLY A 183 17.53 2.99 5.15
C GLY A 183 17.70 4.43 5.68
N LYS A 184 17.31 5.46 4.91
CA LYS A 184 17.46 6.87 5.30
C LYS A 184 16.77 7.18 6.62
N ARG A 185 17.48 7.87 7.52
CA ARG A 185 17.06 8.08 8.91
C ARG A 185 15.98 9.15 9.02
N GLU A 186 15.94 10.06 8.07
CA GLU A 186 14.94 11.12 7.90
C GLU A 186 13.55 10.50 7.69
N CYS A 187 13.43 9.53 6.77
CA CYS A 187 12.21 8.76 6.56
C CYS A 187 11.75 8.07 7.84
N LEU A 188 12.68 7.43 8.55
CA LEU A 188 12.37 6.76 9.80
C LEU A 188 11.89 7.73 10.88
N ALA A 189 12.54 8.90 11.01
CA ALA A 189 12.17 9.93 11.97
C ALA A 189 10.75 10.46 11.72
N TYR A 190 10.39 10.69 10.45
CA TYR A 190 9.04 11.06 10.05
C TYR A 190 8.01 10.00 10.49
N LEU A 191 8.25 8.73 10.13
CA LEU A 191 7.33 7.62 10.47
C LEU A 191 7.17 7.43 11.99
N GLN A 192 8.27 7.54 12.74
CA GLN A 192 8.23 7.49 14.20
C GLN A 192 7.41 8.65 14.79
N SER A 193 7.54 9.85 14.23
CA SER A 193 6.76 11.02 14.67
C SER A 193 5.26 10.82 14.45
N LEU A 194 4.86 10.19 13.34
CA LEU A 194 3.46 9.87 13.06
C LEU A 194 2.90 8.85 14.04
N VAL A 195 3.64 7.77 14.31
CA VAL A 195 3.20 6.75 15.28
C VAL A 195 3.10 7.33 16.68
N GLN A 196 3.98 8.25 17.07
CA GLN A 196 3.88 8.94 18.36
C GLN A 196 2.65 9.86 18.44
N ARG A 197 2.31 10.56 17.35
CA ARG A 197 1.11 11.41 17.26
C ARG A 197 -0.19 10.61 17.18
N CYS A 198 -0.13 9.43 16.58
CA CYS A 198 -1.25 8.50 16.40
C CYS A 198 -0.88 7.11 16.94
N PRO A 199 -0.80 6.92 18.28
CA PRO A 199 -0.30 5.69 18.91
C PRO A 199 -1.06 4.42 18.48
N ASN A 200 -2.31 4.60 18.07
CA ASN A 200 -3.23 3.56 17.65
C ASN A 200 -3.70 3.78 16.20
N GLY A 201 -2.85 4.22 15.28
CA GLY A 201 -3.13 4.14 13.82
C GLY A 201 -4.30 4.98 13.27
N GLY A 202 -4.89 5.90 14.02
CA GLY A 202 -6.11 6.62 13.62
C GLY A 202 -5.91 8.09 13.18
N GLN A 203 -6.45 8.38 11.98
CA GLN A 203 -6.84 9.68 11.39
C GLN A 203 -5.74 10.69 11.05
N GLN A 204 -5.00 10.45 9.96
CA GLN A 204 -4.76 11.49 8.93
C GLN A 204 -4.76 10.83 7.54
N ASN A 205 -5.58 11.36 6.62
CA ASN A 205 -5.68 10.93 5.23
C ASN A 205 -4.35 11.11 4.52
N PHE A 206 -3.68 10.01 4.17
CA PHE A 206 -2.58 9.98 3.21
C PHE A 206 -2.54 8.61 2.53
N LEU A 207 -3.52 8.37 1.66
CA LEU A 207 -3.32 7.56 0.45
C LEU A 207 -3.09 8.52 -0.71
#